data_AF-A0A962RU50-F1
#
_entry.id   AF-A0A962RU50-F1
#
_cell.length_a   1.000
_cell.length_b   1.000
_cell.length_c   1.000
_cell.angle_alpha   90.00
_cell.angle_beta   90.00
_cell.angle_gamma   90.00
#
_symmetry.space_group_name_H-M   'P 1'
#
loop_
_entity.id
_entity.type
_entity.pdbx_description
1 polymer ?
#
loop_
_entity_poly.entity_id
_entity_poly.type
_entity_poly.pdbx_seq_one_letter_code
_entity_poly.pdbx_strand_id
1 'polypeptide(L)'
;MSTREPGDDDATTCRRRFAASPGAAEDPAAGGAGGPLGAYLARYFPAATEPARAFVNPQGVKLGRPSGRHIRPGADGEPAIGGQAVRRGAGTLAVWRVGAWHQAHATIPG
;
A
#
# COMPACT_ATOMS: atom_id res chain seq x y z
N MET A 1 16.87 16.81 -15.72
CA MET A 1 15.89 16.63 -14.62
C MET A 1 16.08 15.20 -14.10
N SER A 2 16.90 15.03 -13.06
CA SER A 2 17.48 13.74 -12.65
C SER A 2 16.59 13.00 -11.64
N THR A 3 16.50 11.69 -11.77
CA THR A 3 15.63 10.73 -11.04
C THR A 3 16.00 10.53 -9.56
N ARG A 4 16.82 11.40 -8.96
CA ARG A 4 17.42 11.20 -7.62
C ARG A 4 17.03 12.27 -6.60
N GLU A 5 15.77 12.34 -6.23
CA GLU A 5 15.43 12.98 -4.94
C GLU A 5 14.93 11.86 -4.02
N PRO A 6 15.83 11.26 -3.20
CA PRO A 6 15.43 10.43 -2.09
C PRO A 6 14.64 11.31 -1.12
N GLY A 7 13.36 11.01 -0.92
CA GLY A 7 12.71 11.44 0.31
C GLY A 7 13.25 10.53 1.42
N ASP A 8 14.02 11.11 2.33
CA ASP A 8 14.89 10.48 3.36
C ASP A 8 16.23 9.91 2.88
N ASP A 9 17.30 10.34 3.55
CA ASP A 9 18.69 9.86 3.37
C ASP A 9 18.85 8.34 3.64
N ASP A 10 17.88 7.73 4.31
CA ASP A 10 17.84 6.29 4.60
C ASP A 10 17.21 5.44 3.48
N ALA A 11 16.68 6.07 2.42
CA ALA A 11 16.01 5.38 1.32
C ALA A 11 16.98 4.52 0.50
N THR A 12 16.84 3.20 0.63
CA THR A 12 17.67 2.23 -0.10
C THR A 12 17.20 2.02 -1.54
N THR A 13 15.91 2.24 -1.80
CA THR A 13 15.30 2.10 -3.14
C THR A 13 14.10 3.04 -3.28
N CYS A 14 13.76 3.51 -4.48
CA CYS A 14 12.54 4.29 -4.74
C CYS A 14 11.78 3.68 -5.92
N ARG A 15 10.44 3.71 -5.88
CA ARG A 15 9.62 3.06 -6.92
C ARG A 15 8.33 3.80 -7.26
N ARG A 16 7.73 3.38 -8.36
CA ARG A 16 6.41 3.80 -8.84
C ARG A 16 5.58 2.56 -9.19
N ARG A 17 4.30 2.55 -8.86
CA ARG A 17 3.38 1.49 -9.27
C ARG A 17 2.27 2.08 -10.12
N PHE A 18 2.26 1.70 -11.38
CA PHE A 18 1.16 1.99 -12.29
C PHE A 18 0.11 0.89 -12.17
N ALA A 19 -1.16 1.27 -12.09
CA ALA A 19 -2.24 0.29 -12.03
C ALA A 19 -2.60 -0.20 -13.45
N ALA A 20 -2.97 -1.47 -13.56
CA ALA A 20 -3.49 -2.04 -14.81
C ALA A 20 -5.01 -1.80 -14.98
N SER A 21 -5.70 -1.31 -13.94
CA SER A 21 -7.16 -1.15 -13.90
C SER A 21 -7.58 0.31 -14.15
N PRO A 22 -8.74 0.55 -14.79
CA PRO A 22 -9.31 1.89 -14.92
C PRO A 22 -9.56 2.54 -13.54
N GLY A 23 -9.29 3.84 -13.42
CA GLY A 23 -9.65 4.66 -12.25
C GLY A 23 -8.50 5.20 -11.39
N ALA A 24 -7.26 4.70 -11.56
CA ALA A 24 -6.07 5.31 -10.97
C ALA A 24 -4.84 5.04 -11.86
N ALA A 25 -4.20 6.10 -12.38
CA ALA A 25 -3.02 5.96 -13.23
C ALA A 25 -1.80 5.44 -12.46
N GLU A 26 -1.66 5.83 -11.18
CA GLU A 26 -0.54 5.45 -10.32
C GLU A 26 -1.02 5.32 -8.86
N ASP A 27 -0.57 4.27 -8.18
CA ASP A 27 -0.85 4.02 -6.76
C ASP A 27 0.25 4.67 -5.90
N PRO A 28 -0.08 5.56 -4.95
CA PRO A 28 0.89 6.21 -4.08
C PRO A 28 1.48 5.30 -2.99
N ALA A 29 0.82 4.19 -2.61
CA ALA A 29 1.22 3.36 -1.47
C ALA A 29 0.81 1.89 -1.62
N ALA A 30 1.41 1.20 -2.58
CA ALA A 30 0.96 -0.14 -2.98
C ALA A 30 1.47 -1.27 -2.09
N GLY A 31 0.73 -1.66 -1.04
CA GLY A 31 1.15 -2.68 -0.06
C GLY A 31 1.69 -3.97 -0.69
N GLY A 32 0.92 -4.60 -1.58
CA GLY A 32 1.25 -5.90 -2.19
C GLY A 32 2.48 -5.90 -3.11
N ALA A 33 2.99 -4.75 -3.54
CA ALA A 33 4.21 -4.72 -4.38
C ALA A 33 5.51 -4.84 -3.55
N GLY A 34 5.46 -4.74 -2.21
CA GLY A 34 6.67 -4.75 -1.37
C GLY A 34 7.38 -6.10 -1.34
N GLY A 35 6.62 -7.18 -1.20
CA GLY A 35 7.13 -8.55 -1.09
C GLY A 35 7.87 -9.00 -2.36
N PRO A 36 7.25 -8.90 -3.55
CA PRO A 36 7.92 -9.24 -4.82
C PRO A 36 9.20 -8.43 -5.07
N LEU A 37 9.22 -7.15 -4.67
CA LEU A 37 10.43 -6.32 -4.78
C LEU A 37 11.53 -6.80 -3.82
N GLY A 38 11.18 -7.11 -2.57
CA GLY A 38 12.13 -7.69 -1.61
C GLY A 38 12.72 -9.00 -2.10
N ALA A 39 11.88 -9.89 -2.64
CA ALA A 39 12.32 -11.17 -3.22
C ALA A 39 13.22 -10.97 -4.46
N TYR A 40 12.87 -10.03 -5.34
CA TYR A 40 13.69 -9.70 -6.51
C TYR A 40 15.08 -9.22 -6.09
N LEU A 41 15.15 -8.29 -5.14
CA LEU A 41 16.42 -7.76 -4.67
C LEU A 41 17.25 -8.81 -3.93
N ALA A 42 16.63 -9.66 -3.10
CA ALA A 42 17.30 -10.79 -2.46
C ALA A 42 17.91 -11.78 -3.46
N ARG A 43 17.20 -12.03 -4.57
CA ARG A 43 17.66 -12.96 -5.61
C ARG A 43 18.80 -12.40 -6.44
N TYR A 44 18.73 -11.13 -6.83
CA TYR A 44 19.65 -10.56 -7.83
C TYR A 44 20.70 -9.62 -7.25
N PHE A 45 20.49 -9.12 -6.02
CA PHE A 45 21.37 -8.19 -5.32
C PHE A 45 21.54 -8.57 -3.84
N PRO A 46 21.94 -9.81 -3.52
CA PRO A 46 21.95 -10.33 -2.14
C PRO A 46 22.79 -9.49 -1.17
N ALA A 47 23.90 -8.90 -1.61
CA ALA A 47 24.74 -8.02 -0.80
C ALA A 47 24.05 -6.71 -0.38
N ALA A 48 23.03 -6.26 -1.12
CA ALA A 48 22.23 -5.08 -0.79
C ALA A 48 21.04 -5.41 0.14
N THR A 49 20.76 -6.69 0.35
CA THR A 49 19.58 -7.19 1.05
C THR A 49 19.93 -8.34 1.99
N GLU A 50 21.09 -8.25 2.64
CA GLU A 50 21.47 -9.16 3.72
C GLU A 50 20.25 -9.40 4.64
N PRO A 51 19.88 -10.65 4.94
CA PRO A 51 18.57 -11.02 5.52
C PRO A 51 18.23 -10.33 6.86
N ALA A 52 19.21 -9.69 7.51
CA ALA A 52 19.02 -8.89 8.71
C ALA A 52 18.68 -7.41 8.46
N ARG A 53 18.93 -6.87 7.26
CA ARG A 53 18.75 -5.44 6.94
C ARG A 53 17.39 -5.21 6.29
N ALA A 54 16.48 -4.62 7.06
CA ALA A 54 15.30 -4.00 6.46
C ALA A 54 15.75 -2.83 5.59
N PHE A 55 15.14 -2.66 4.42
CA PHE A 55 15.40 -1.53 3.54
C PHE A 55 14.19 -0.60 3.45
N VAL A 56 14.46 0.69 3.31
CA VAL A 56 13.42 1.71 3.14
C VAL A 56 13.09 1.87 1.67
N ASN A 57 11.80 1.84 1.36
CA ASN A 57 11.27 1.99 0.01
C ASN A 57 10.19 3.07 -0.05
N PRO A 58 10.53 4.32 -0.43
CA PRO A 58 9.56 5.37 -0.65
C PRO A 58 8.74 5.14 -1.93
N GLN A 59 7.44 5.43 -1.87
CA GLN A 59 6.52 5.45 -3.00
C GLN A 59 5.62 6.70 -2.93
N GLY A 60 5.09 7.13 -4.07
CA GLY A 60 4.09 8.21 -4.12
C GLY A 60 4.66 9.63 -4.00
N VAL A 61 5.99 9.78 -3.97
CA VAL A 61 6.68 11.08 -3.95
C VAL A 61 6.25 11.95 -5.14
N LYS A 62 6.23 11.39 -6.36
CA LYS A 62 5.79 12.10 -7.57
C LYS A 62 4.28 12.43 -7.59
N LEU A 63 3.50 11.84 -6.69
CA LEU A 63 2.08 12.11 -6.52
C LEU A 63 1.80 13.06 -5.34
N GLY A 64 2.84 13.60 -4.69
CA GLY A 64 2.70 14.43 -3.48
C GLY A 64 2.17 13.66 -2.27
N ARG A 65 2.23 12.31 -2.30
CA ARG A 65 1.75 11.42 -1.24
C ARG A 65 2.87 10.45 -0.83
N PRO A 66 3.97 10.96 -0.25
CA PRO A 66 5.09 10.13 0.15
C PRO A 66 4.64 9.10 1.19
N SER A 67 4.96 7.84 0.93
CA SER A 67 4.80 6.74 1.88
C SER A 67 6.11 5.97 1.97
N GLY A 68 6.65 5.86 3.20
CA GLY A 68 7.84 5.08 3.48
C GLY A 68 7.46 3.69 3.96
N ARG A 69 8.12 2.66 3.41
CA ARG A 69 7.93 1.27 3.85
C ARG A 69 9.23 0.60 4.19
N HIS A 70 9.18 -0.23 5.23
CA HIS A 70 10.25 -1.14 5.60
C HIS A 70 9.96 -2.52 5.02
N ILE A 71 10.91 -3.04 4.26
CA ILE A 71 10.82 -4.39 3.69
C ILE A 71 11.98 -5.19 4.25
N ARG A 72 11.67 -6.32 4.89
CA ARG A 72 12.65 -7.33 5.28
C ARG A 72 12.46 -8.55 4.39
N PRO A 73 13.46 -8.92 3.57
CA PRO A 73 13.45 -10.20 2.88
C PRO A 73 13.42 -11.34 3.92
N GLY A 74 12.49 -12.28 3.80
CA GLY A 74 12.48 -13.49 4.64
C GLY A 74 13.60 -14.44 4.24
N ALA A 75 14.27 -15.05 5.20
CA ALA A 75 15.32 -16.05 4.95
C ALA A 75 14.76 -17.35 4.33
N ASP A 76 13.47 -17.61 4.54
CA ASP A 76 12.67 -18.73 4.07
C ASP A 76 11.79 -18.38 2.86
N GLY A 77 11.92 -17.17 2.32
CA GLY A 77 11.07 -16.68 1.24
C GLY A 77 9.80 -15.96 1.69
N GLU A 78 9.59 -15.74 2.99
CA GLU A 78 8.44 -15.00 3.53
C GLU A 78 8.80 -13.53 3.85
N PRO A 79 8.53 -12.57 2.95
CA PRO A 79 8.90 -11.18 3.17
C PRO A 79 7.99 -10.51 4.21
N ALA A 80 8.60 -9.80 5.17
CA ALA A 80 7.88 -8.93 6.08
C ALA A 80 7.84 -7.49 5.54
N ILE A 81 6.65 -6.89 5.53
CA ILE A 81 6.43 -5.52 5.06
C ILE A 81 5.77 -4.72 6.19
N GLY A 82 6.42 -3.64 6.61
CA GLY A 82 5.93 -2.72 7.62
C GLY A 82 5.88 -1.27 7.13
N GLY A 83 5.08 -0.46 7.80
CA GLY A 83 4.98 0.97 7.54
C GLY A 83 4.28 1.68 8.69
N GLN A 84 4.45 3.00 8.74
CA GLN A 84 3.73 3.84 9.70
C GLN A 84 2.35 4.20 9.14
N ALA A 85 1.37 4.32 10.03
CA ALA A 85 0.02 4.76 9.69
C ALA A 85 -0.42 5.87 10.66
N VAL A 86 -1.15 6.85 10.13
CA VAL A 86 -1.71 7.95 10.92
C VAL A 86 -3.22 7.91 10.80
N ARG A 87 -3.92 7.91 11.94
CA ARG A 87 -5.38 7.97 11.99
C ARG A 87 -5.85 9.34 11.48
N ARG A 88 -6.69 9.35 10.44
CA ARG A 88 -7.22 10.60 9.82
C ARG A 88 -8.66 10.91 10.20
N GLY A 89 -9.41 9.93 10.68
CA GLY A 89 -10.81 10.09 11.04
C GLY A 89 -11.34 8.85 11.75
N ALA A 90 -12.52 8.98 12.34
CA ALA A 90 -13.28 7.89 12.93
C ALA A 90 -14.78 8.17 12.72
N GLY A 91 -15.59 7.12 12.61
CA GLY A 91 -17.03 7.23 12.39
C GLY A 91 -17.73 5.88 12.47
N THR A 92 -19.03 5.88 12.27
CA THR A 92 -19.88 4.68 12.32
C THR A 92 -20.48 4.42 10.94
N LEU A 93 -20.46 3.16 10.49
CA LEU A 93 -21.10 2.74 9.24
C LEU A 93 -22.42 2.03 9.57
N ALA A 94 -23.55 2.66 9.25
CA ALA A 94 -24.84 1.99 9.29
C ALA A 94 -25.00 1.10 8.05
N VAL A 95 -25.18 -0.20 8.26
CA VAL A 95 -25.44 -1.15 7.17
C VAL A 95 -26.89 -1.61 7.29
N TRP A 96 -27.67 -1.38 6.23
CA TRP A 96 -29.05 -1.86 6.14
C TRP A 96 -29.08 -3.18 5.37
N ARG A 97 -29.81 -4.17 5.90
CA ARG A 97 -30.08 -5.41 5.18
C ARG A 97 -31.16 -5.14 4.14
N VAL A 98 -30.83 -5.28 2.85
CA VAL A 98 -31.84 -5.24 1.79
C VAL A 98 -32.65 -6.53 1.85
N GLY A 99 -33.95 -6.42 2.16
CA GLY A 99 -34.85 -7.58 2.26
C GLY A 99 -36.28 -7.33 2.75
N ALA A 100 -36.66 -6.12 3.15
CA ALA A 100 -38.00 -5.84 3.68
C ALA A 100 -38.88 -4.99 2.74
N TRP A 101 -38.72 -5.12 1.42
CA TRP A 101 -39.56 -4.40 0.44
C TRP A 101 -40.90 -5.10 0.11
N HIS A 102 -41.28 -6.20 0.79
CA HIS A 102 -42.50 -6.97 0.44
C HIS A 102 -43.65 -6.96 1.47
N GLN A 103 -43.57 -6.20 2.58
CA GLN A 103 -44.66 -6.21 3.61
C GLN A 103 -44.93 -4.82 4.21
N ALA A 104 -45.10 -3.79 3.39
CA ALA A 104 -45.64 -2.51 3.88
C ALA A 104 -46.53 -1.82 2.83
N HIS A 105 -47.64 -2.47 2.45
CA HIS A 105 -48.84 -1.73 2.10
C HIS A 105 -49.70 -1.62 3.37
N ALA A 106 -49.30 -0.73 4.27
CA ALA A 106 -50.18 -0.27 5.33
C ALA A 106 -51.00 0.91 4.79
N THR A 107 -52.30 0.73 4.88
CA THR A 107 -53.44 1.58 4.52
C THR A 107 -53.21 3.09 4.69
N ILE A 108 -53.57 3.88 3.67
CA ILE A 108 -53.77 5.32 3.78
C ILE A 108 -55.22 5.54 4.28
N PRO A 109 -55.47 6.19 5.43
CA PRO A 109 -56.81 6.60 5.80
C PRO A 109 -57.23 7.84 4.99
N GLY A 110 -58.42 7.75 4.39
CA GLY A 110 -59.18 8.92 3.92
C GLY A 110 -60.02 9.52 5.05
#